data_AF-A0A7Y2VRU9-F1
#
_entry.id   AF-A0A7Y2VRU9-F1
#
_cell.length_a   1.000
_cell.length_b   1.000
_cell.length_c   1.000
_cell.angle_alpha   90.00
_cell.angle_beta   90.00
_cell.angle_gamma   90.00
#
_symmetry.space_group_name_H-M   'P 1'
#
loop_
_entity.id
_entity.type
_entity.pdbx_description
1 polymer ?
#
loop_
_entity_poly.entity_id
_entity_poly.type
_entity_poly.pdbx_seq_one_letter_code
_entity_poly.pdbx_strand_id
1 'polypeptide(L)'
;MSSVASSAIAISQDGTGRRWITRTVIYGLLVIFAILYLMPLFVMLVTSFKTMDEIQNGNMLALPQSPTFEPWLRAWGETCVGLTCAGIKGYFWNSIKMFVPAVAISTIMGAL
;
A
#
# COMPACT_ATOMS: atom_id res chain seq x y z
N MET A 1 -10.81 45.78 -55.74
CA MET A 1 -10.54 44.39 -56.16
C MET A 1 -9.44 43.88 -55.24
N SER A 2 -9.83 43.49 -54.03
CA SER A 2 -10.04 42.10 -53.60
C SER A 2 -8.78 41.57 -52.94
N SER A 3 -8.89 41.52 -51.61
CA SER A 3 -7.93 41.15 -50.59
C SER A 3 -7.15 39.86 -50.86
N VAL A 4 -5.87 39.94 -50.53
CA VAL A 4 -4.90 38.85 -50.38
C VAL A 4 -5.51 37.70 -49.56
N ALA A 5 -5.56 36.51 -50.17
CA ALA A 5 -5.88 35.27 -49.48
C ALA A 5 -4.73 34.96 -48.49
N SER A 6 -4.97 35.20 -47.21
CA SER A 6 -4.06 34.78 -46.14
C SER A 6 -4.33 33.30 -45.84
N SER A 7 -3.50 32.44 -46.43
CA SER A 7 -3.52 31.00 -46.20
C SER A 7 -3.15 30.70 -44.75
N ALA A 8 -4.17 30.45 -43.92
CA ALA A 8 -3.98 29.91 -42.58
C ALA A 8 -3.40 28.50 -42.71
N ILE A 9 -2.14 28.32 -42.30
CA ILE A 9 -1.50 27.03 -42.10
C ILE A 9 -2.29 26.32 -41.00
N ALA A 10 -3.15 25.37 -41.38
CA ALA A 10 -3.77 24.45 -40.45
C ALA A 10 -2.65 23.55 -39.90
N ILE A 11 -2.14 23.89 -38.71
CA ILE A 11 -1.32 22.96 -37.93
C ILE A 11 -2.22 21.78 -37.60
N SER A 12 -2.00 20.66 -38.29
CA SER A 12 -2.62 19.37 -38.02
C SER A 12 -2.41 19.04 -36.55
N GLN A 13 -3.50 19.08 -35.80
CA GLN A 13 -3.55 18.86 -34.38
C GLN A 13 -3.31 17.36 -34.13
N ASP A 14 -2.06 16.98 -33.90
CA ASP A 14 -1.64 15.61 -33.57
C ASP A 14 -1.99 15.28 -32.09
N GLY A 15 -3.25 15.54 -31.73
CA GLY A 15 -3.77 15.46 -30.37
C GLY A 15 -3.87 14.04 -29.83
N THR A 16 -3.94 13.04 -30.72
CA THR A 16 -4.02 11.62 -30.36
C THR A 16 -2.67 11.10 -29.87
N GLY A 17 -1.59 11.37 -30.61
CA GLY A 17 -0.23 10.95 -30.27
C GLY A 17 0.27 11.58 -28.97
N ARG A 18 0.06 12.90 -28.81
CA ARG A 18 0.41 13.61 -27.56
C ARG A 18 -0.34 13.04 -26.35
N ARG A 19 -1.64 12.73 -26.48
CA ARG A 19 -2.45 12.19 -25.38
C ARG A 19 -2.05 10.76 -24.99
N TRP A 20 -1.67 9.94 -25.97
CA TRP A 20 -1.19 8.58 -25.72
C TRP A 20 0.15 8.57 -24.98
N ILE A 21 1.11 9.41 -25.43
CA ILE A 21 2.41 9.58 -24.76
C ILE A 21 2.22 10.05 -23.32
N THR A 22 1.38 11.07 -23.08
CA THR A 22 1.11 11.57 -21.73
C THR A 22 0.52 10.48 -20.83
N ARG A 23 -0.43 9.67 -21.32
CA ARG A 23 -1.01 8.58 -20.54
C ARG A 23 0.00 7.48 -20.22
N THR A 24 0.83 7.08 -21.18
CA THR A 24 1.88 6.07 -20.97
C THR A 24 2.90 6.55 -19.93
N VAL A 25 3.31 7.82 -19.97
CA VAL A 25 4.23 8.39 -18.98
C VAL A 25 3.59 8.42 -17.59
N ILE A 26 2.33 8.87 -17.48
CA ILE A 26 1.62 8.93 -16.19
C ILE A 26 1.45 7.52 -15.60
N TYR A 27 0.98 6.55 -16.38
CA TYR A 27 0.79 5.19 -15.90
C TYR A 27 2.11 4.49 -15.61
N GLY A 28 3.16 4.71 -16.41
CA GLY A 28 4.50 4.20 -16.14
C GLY A 28 5.03 4.74 -14.81
N LEU A 29 4.90 6.04 -14.55
CA LEU A 29 5.30 6.66 -13.29
C LEU A 29 4.48 6.10 -12.11
N LEU A 30 3.16 6.00 -12.25
CA LEU A 30 2.27 5.43 -11.22
C LEU A 30 2.65 3.98 -10.88
N VAL A 31 2.96 3.15 -11.88
CA VAL A 31 3.39 1.76 -11.68
C VAL A 31 4.73 1.71 -10.95
N ILE A 32 5.69 2.55 -11.33
CA ILE A 32 6.98 2.64 -10.63
C ILE A 32 6.77 3.00 -9.16
N PHE A 33 6.00 4.05 -8.87
CA PHE A 33 5.67 4.41 -7.49
C PHE A 33 4.94 3.29 -6.76
N ALA A 34 3.95 2.66 -7.40
CA ALA A 34 3.23 1.54 -6.81
C ALA A 34 4.17 0.40 -6.42
N ILE A 35 5.12 0.02 -7.28
CA ILE A 35 6.12 -1.02 -6.96
C ILE A 35 7.00 -0.60 -5.79
N LEU A 36 7.50 0.65 -5.78
CA LEU A 36 8.33 1.16 -4.69
C LEU A 36 7.59 1.17 -3.34
N TYR A 37 6.30 1.53 -3.33
CA TYR A 37 5.47 1.50 -2.13
C TYR A 37 5.06 0.08 -1.71
N LEU A 38 4.83 -0.83 -2.66
CA LEU A 38 4.43 -2.20 -2.38
C LEU A 38 5.61 -3.10 -1.99
N MET A 39 6.82 -2.82 -2.44
CA MET A 39 8.02 -3.60 -2.10
C MET A 39 8.18 -3.83 -0.59
N PRO A 40 8.18 -2.82 0.30
CA PRO A 40 8.33 -3.05 1.74
C PRO A 40 7.14 -3.81 2.34
N LEU A 41 5.92 -3.58 1.84
CA LEU A 41 4.74 -4.30 2.26
C LEU A 41 4.84 -5.78 1.88
N PHE A 42 5.32 -6.09 0.68
CA PHE A 42 5.56 -7.46 0.23
C PHE A 42 6.56 -8.19 1.13
N VAL A 43 7.69 -7.54 1.46
CA VAL A 43 8.69 -8.12 2.38
C VAL A 43 8.08 -8.40 3.75
N MET A 44 7.33 -7.46 4.33
CA MET A 44 6.67 -7.64 5.63
C MET A 44 5.64 -8.78 5.62
N LEU A 45 4.89 -8.93 4.54
CA LEU A 45 3.92 -10.02 4.41
C LEU A 45 4.63 -11.38 4.32
N VAL A 46 5.63 -11.50 3.44
CA VAL A 46 6.39 -12.74 3.27
C VAL A 46 7.08 -13.17 4.56
N THR A 47 7.67 -12.23 5.29
CA THR A 47 8.33 -12.53 6.57
C THR A 47 7.34 -12.88 7.68
N SER A 48 6.11 -12.35 7.66
CA SER A 48 5.09 -12.69 8.67
C SER A 48 4.66 -14.17 8.66
N PHE A 49 4.85 -14.87 7.53
CA PHE A 49 4.56 -16.30 7.38
C PHE A 49 5.80 -17.20 7.54
N LYS A 50 6.97 -16.61 7.77
CA LYS A 50 8.26 -17.29 7.86
C LYS A 50 8.46 -17.81 9.29
N THR A 51 9.08 -18.98 9.44
CA THR A 51 9.42 -19.52 10.77
C THR A 51 10.61 -18.77 11.38
N MET A 52 10.78 -18.85 12.70
CA MET A 52 11.89 -18.14 13.39
C MET A 52 13.27 -18.59 12.90
N ASP A 53 13.44 -19.89 12.64
CA ASP A 53 14.69 -20.44 12.12
C ASP A 53 14.99 -19.92 10.71
N GLU A 54 13.95 -19.79 9.87
CA GLU A 54 14.10 -19.30 8.50
C GLU A 54 14.40 -17.79 8.46
N ILE A 55 13.90 -17.00 9.41
CA ILE A 55 14.27 -15.58 9.59
C ILE A 55 15.75 -15.46 10.02
N GLN A 56 16.20 -16.30 10.95
CA GLN A 56 17.58 -16.29 11.47
C GLN A 56 18.62 -16.73 10.43
N ASN A 57 18.25 -17.63 9.50
CA ASN A 57 19.14 -18.18 8.48
C ASN A 57 19.41 -17.24 7.27
N GLY A 58 18.96 -15.98 7.29
CA GLY A 58 19.59 -14.92 6.50
C GLY A 58 19.11 -14.70 5.06
N ASN A 59 17.89 -15.11 4.68
CA ASN A 59 17.33 -14.79 3.36
C ASN A 59 15.98 -14.07 3.46
N MET A 60 16.03 -12.76 3.74
CA MET A 60 14.85 -11.91 3.96
C MET A 60 14.04 -11.63 2.69
N LEU A 61 14.67 -11.73 1.51
CA LEU A 61 14.04 -11.47 0.22
C LEU A 61 13.52 -12.73 -0.48
N ALA A 62 13.85 -13.93 0.02
CA ALA A 62 13.31 -15.16 -0.52
C ALA A 62 11.89 -15.42 -0.07
N LEU A 63 11.11 -16.03 -0.97
CA LEU A 63 9.81 -16.58 -0.65
C LEU A 63 9.92 -17.62 0.48
N PRO A 64 8.87 -17.74 1.32
CA PRO A 64 8.88 -18.62 2.47
C PRO A 64 8.92 -20.07 1.98
N GLN A 65 9.89 -20.84 2.46
CA GLN A 65 10.00 -22.26 2.10
C GLN A 65 8.93 -23.11 2.79
N SER A 66 8.58 -22.72 4.02
CA SER A 66 7.52 -23.34 4.81
C SER A 66 6.59 -22.25 5.36
N PRO A 67 5.54 -21.84 4.63
CA PRO A 67 4.58 -20.85 5.13
C PRO A 67 3.82 -21.42 6.33
N THR A 68 3.82 -20.69 7.45
CA THR A 68 3.14 -21.09 8.70
C THR A 68 2.39 -19.93 9.35
N PHE A 69 1.32 -20.25 10.09
CA PHE A 69 0.56 -19.27 10.90
C PHE A 69 1.00 -19.24 12.37
N GLU A 70 1.98 -20.05 12.74
CA GLU A 70 2.50 -20.13 14.10
C GLU A 70 2.96 -18.78 14.66
N PRO A 71 3.66 -17.91 13.90
CA PRO A 71 4.04 -16.59 14.39
C PRO A 71 2.83 -15.72 14.77
N TRP A 72 1.71 -15.84 14.06
CA TRP A 72 0.47 -15.09 14.34
C TRP A 72 -0.19 -15.53 15.65
N LEU A 73 -0.31 -16.85 15.85
CA LEU A 73 -0.88 -17.43 17.08
C LEU A 73 -0.05 -17.03 18.30
N ARG A 74 1.28 -17.17 18.21
CA ARG A 74 2.19 -16.77 19.27
C ARG A 74 2.15 -15.28 19.54
N ALA A 75 2.14 -14.44 18.50
CA ALA A 75 2.05 -12.98 18.64
C ALA A 75 0.72 -12.53 19.29
N TRP A 76 -0.36 -13.26 19.05
CA TRP A 76 -1.67 -12.93 19.59
C TRP A 76 -1.83 -13.29 21.07
N GLY A 77 -1.28 -14.44 21.49
CA GLY A 77 -1.57 -15.01 22.81
C GLY A 77 -0.38 -15.21 23.76
N GLU A 78 0.85 -15.31 23.26
CA GLU A 78 1.99 -15.85 24.03
C GLU A 78 3.20 -14.91 24.07
N THR A 79 3.28 -13.93 23.17
CA THR A 79 4.39 -12.98 23.18
C THR A 79 4.40 -12.12 24.43
N CYS A 80 5.59 -11.93 24.98
CA CYS A 80 5.84 -10.99 26.06
C CYS A 80 5.94 -9.57 25.51
N VAL A 81 4.98 -8.73 25.89
CA VAL A 81 4.99 -7.29 25.62
C VAL A 81 5.27 -6.60 26.96
N GLY A 82 6.49 -6.07 27.12
CA GLY A 82 6.95 -5.54 28.40
C GLY A 82 7.06 -6.62 29.47
N LEU A 83 6.31 -6.46 30.58
CA LEU A 83 6.29 -7.42 31.70
C LEU A 83 5.19 -8.48 31.58
N THR A 84 4.31 -8.39 30.58
CA THR A 84 3.16 -9.27 30.43
C THR A 84 3.29 -10.20 29.23
N CYS A 85 3.22 -11.51 29.47
CA CYS A 85 3.28 -12.56 28.45
C CYS A 85 1.89 -13.10 28.11
N ALA A 86 0.97 -12.19 27.78
CA ALA A 86 -0.42 -12.51 27.40
C ALA A 86 -0.70 -12.25 25.90
N GLY A 87 0.34 -11.93 25.12
CA GLY A 87 0.24 -11.53 23.73
C GLY A 87 -0.37 -10.13 23.52
N ILE A 88 -0.62 -9.79 22.25
CA ILE A 88 -1.06 -8.45 21.85
C ILE A 88 -2.58 -8.26 21.95
N LYS A 89 -3.36 -9.33 22.09
CA LYS A 89 -4.84 -9.32 22.07
C LYS A 89 -5.48 -8.27 23.00
N GLY A 90 -4.92 -8.07 24.20
CA GLY A 90 -5.45 -7.11 25.17
C GLY A 90 -5.29 -5.66 24.72
N TYR A 91 -4.11 -5.31 24.20
CA TYR A 91 -3.81 -3.99 23.65
C TYR A 91 -4.66 -3.69 22.42
N PHE A 92 -4.85 -4.69 21.54
CA PHE A 92 -5.69 -4.55 20.36
C PHE A 92 -7.14 -4.19 20.72
N TRP A 93 -7.73 -4.87 21.71
CA TRP A 93 -9.06 -4.54 22.21
C TRP A 93 -9.14 -3.17 22.89
N ASN A 94 -8.08 -2.74 23.56
CA ASN A 94 -8.02 -1.38 24.10
C ASN A 94 -8.07 -0.33 22.97
N SER A 95 -7.31 -0.53 21.90
CA SER A 95 -7.35 0.33 20.72
C SER A 95 -8.73 0.33 20.06
N ILE A 96 -9.40 -0.83 19.93
CA ILE A 96 -10.78 -0.91 19.43
C ILE A 96 -11.72 -0.04 20.25
N LYS A 97 -11.66 -0.16 21.59
CA LYS A 97 -12.50 0.62 22.51
C LYS A 97 -12.27 2.13 22.38
N MET A 98 -11.10 2.56 21.93
CA MET A 98 -10.79 3.97 21.70
C MET A 98 -11.21 4.46 20.31
N PHE A 99 -10.89 3.73 19.24
CA PHE A 99 -11.13 4.23 17.88
C PHE A 99 -12.61 4.16 17.50
N VAL A 100 -13.34 3.10 17.90
CA VAL A 100 -14.75 2.90 17.50
C VAL A 100 -15.64 4.07 17.95
N PRO A 101 -15.64 4.51 19.23
CA PRO A 101 -16.45 5.65 19.62
C PRO A 101 -15.99 6.94 18.95
N ALA A 102 -14.68 7.13 18.74
CA ALA A 102 -14.16 8.32 18.08
C ALA A 102 -14.66 8.44 16.62
N VAL A 103 -14.61 7.34 15.86
CA VAL A 103 -15.13 7.28 14.50
C VAL A 103 -16.64 7.48 14.49
N ALA A 104 -17.38 6.82 15.39
CA ALA A 104 -18.84 6.94 15.46
C ALA A 104 -19.28 8.40 15.71
N ILE A 105 -18.66 9.08 16.69
CA ILE A 105 -18.96 10.49 16.99
C ILE A 105 -18.58 11.37 15.79
N SER A 106 -17.40 11.17 15.21
CA SER A 106 -16.94 11.95 14.05
C SER A 106 -17.85 11.79 12.84
N THR A 107 -18.31 10.57 12.55
CA THR A 107 -19.22 10.29 11.44
C THR A 107 -20.60 10.90 11.70
N ILE A 108 -21.14 10.78 12.92
CA ILE A 108 -22.45 11.37 13.26
C ILE A 108 -22.39 12.90 13.13
N MET A 109 -21.34 13.54 13.67
CA MET A 109 -21.18 14.99 13.57
C MET A 109 -20.93 15.47 12.14
N GLY A 110 -20.24 14.68 11.31
CA GLY A 110 -19.98 15.03 9.90
C GLY A 110 -21.16 14.73 8.96
N ALA A 111 -22.10 13.88 9.37
CA ALA A 111 -23.28 13.52 8.58
C ALA A 111 -24.52 14.39 8.87
N LEU A 112 -24.52 15.14 9.97
CA LEU A 112 -25.53 16.16 10.33
C LEU A 112 -25.19 17.51 9.68
#